data_AF-A0AAD6E4X5-F1
#
_entry.id   AF-A0AAD6E4X5-F1
#
_cell.length_a   1.000
_cell.length_b   1.000
_cell.length_c   1.000
_cell.angle_alpha   90.00
_cell.angle_beta   90.00
_cell.angle_gamma   90.00
#
_symmetry.space_group_name_H-M   'P 1'
#
loop_
_entity.id
_entity.type
_entity.pdbx_description
1 polymer ?
#
loop_
_entity_poly.entity_id
_entity_poly.type
_entity_poly.pdbx_seq_one_letter_code
_entity_poly.pdbx_strand_id
1 'polypeptide(L)'
;MPSEPTERKDAEHLDRPFSQVNIKPPSSQSLYVLTLQTPRAWVTEPYDDLMAYIRSKGLGNAVLEGVPLGQARSTENVCVPDGHPSDAVLVDFAVVEREVDRVVRDFVPITLPLKEVSFVNLAFDSELPKRQILLRHYQIYRTYLQQFLERKAKGQVPALVLSWYDTRFIEIRYDIRGAFESSREYLYSECKASRTSEELQFYSVPCPC
;
A
#
# COMPACT_ATOMS: atom_id res chain seq x y z
N MET A 1 -24.76 -28.11 -69.85
CA MET A 1 -25.91 -29.04 -69.80
C MET A 1 -25.97 -29.64 -68.40
N PRO A 2 -27.13 -29.64 -67.75
CA PRO A 2 -27.31 -30.05 -66.36
C PRO A 2 -27.53 -31.56 -66.26
N SER A 3 -27.08 -32.19 -65.16
CA SER A 3 -27.54 -33.50 -64.70
C SER A 3 -27.22 -33.66 -63.20
N GLU A 4 -28.17 -33.27 -62.35
CA GLU A 4 -28.38 -33.89 -61.03
C GLU A 4 -29.04 -35.28 -61.20
N PRO A 5 -29.34 -36.05 -60.14
CA PRO A 5 -28.54 -36.41 -58.97
C PRO A 5 -28.57 -37.95 -58.76
N THR A 6 -27.77 -38.52 -57.85
CA THR A 6 -28.13 -39.82 -57.24
C THR A 6 -27.67 -39.89 -55.79
N GLU A 7 -28.70 -39.90 -54.95
CA GLU A 7 -28.75 -40.20 -53.53
C GLU A 7 -28.31 -41.66 -53.27
N ARG A 8 -27.48 -41.92 -52.25
CA ARG A 8 -27.54 -43.17 -51.49
C ARG A 8 -26.95 -43.01 -50.10
N LYS A 9 -27.81 -43.40 -49.16
CA LYS A 9 -27.66 -43.51 -47.71
C LYS A 9 -26.56 -44.51 -47.37
N ASP A 10 -25.91 -44.31 -46.22
CA ASP A 10 -25.69 -45.34 -45.19
C ASP A 10 -25.20 -44.65 -43.91
N ALA A 11 -26.07 -44.63 -42.89
CA ALA A 11 -25.77 -44.17 -41.55
C ALA A 11 -25.70 -45.42 -40.65
N GLU A 12 -24.51 -46.00 -40.52
CA GLU A 12 -24.23 -47.04 -39.53
C GLU A 12 -23.61 -46.43 -38.27
N HIS A 13 -24.48 -46.29 -37.27
CA HIS A 13 -24.35 -46.86 -35.94
C HIS A 13 -22.91 -47.12 -35.40
N LEU A 14 -22.48 -46.30 -34.44
CA LEU A 14 -21.40 -46.64 -33.51
C LEU A 14 -21.74 -46.05 -32.12
N ASP A 15 -22.69 -46.69 -31.44
CA ASP A 15 -22.86 -46.60 -30.00
C ASP A 15 -21.63 -47.20 -29.32
N ARG A 16 -20.69 -46.35 -28.88
CA ARG A 16 -19.65 -46.72 -27.93
C ARG A 16 -20.09 -46.29 -26.53
N PRO A 17 -20.24 -47.22 -25.57
CA PRO A 17 -20.48 -46.84 -24.18
C PRO A 17 -19.23 -46.16 -23.62
N PHE A 18 -19.41 -44.94 -23.10
CA PHE A 18 -18.42 -44.24 -22.31
C PHE A 18 -18.01 -45.11 -21.12
N SER A 19 -16.84 -45.73 -21.22
CA SER A 19 -16.18 -46.31 -20.06
C SER A 19 -15.87 -45.16 -19.11
N GLN A 20 -16.49 -45.20 -17.93
CA GLN A 20 -16.20 -44.26 -16.84
C GLN A 20 -14.73 -44.42 -16.46
N VAL A 21 -13.89 -43.53 -16.98
CA VAL A 21 -12.52 -43.38 -16.49
C VAL A 21 -12.65 -42.92 -15.05
N ASN A 22 -12.31 -43.82 -14.13
CA ASN A 22 -12.30 -43.56 -12.71
C ASN A 22 -11.09 -42.66 -12.41
N ILE A 23 -11.23 -41.36 -12.70
CA ILE A 23 -10.23 -40.35 -12.37
C ILE A 23 -10.32 -40.18 -10.86
N LYS A 24 -9.43 -40.86 -10.15
CA LYS A 24 -9.16 -40.62 -8.73
C LYS A 24 -8.97 -39.11 -8.55
N PRO A 25 -9.80 -38.43 -7.75
CA PRO A 25 -9.62 -37.00 -7.54
C PRO A 25 -8.21 -36.78 -6.97
N PRO A 26 -7.43 -35.82 -7.52
CA PRO A 26 -6.14 -35.50 -6.95
C PRO A 26 -6.35 -35.19 -5.47
N SER A 27 -5.58 -35.87 -4.63
CA SER A 27 -5.53 -35.70 -3.18
C SER A 27 -5.56 -34.22 -2.86
N SER A 28 -6.51 -33.82 -2.00
CA SER A 28 -6.73 -32.48 -1.48
C SER A 28 -5.45 -31.90 -0.87
N GLN A 29 -4.54 -31.39 -1.71
CA GLN A 29 -3.59 -30.38 -1.29
C GLN A 29 -4.44 -29.16 -1.04
N SER A 30 -4.69 -28.90 0.25
CA SER A 30 -5.23 -27.64 0.73
C SER A 30 -4.54 -26.50 -0.02
N LEU A 31 -5.24 -25.93 -0.99
CA LEU A 31 -4.84 -24.70 -1.67
C LEU A 31 -4.99 -23.60 -0.62
N TYR A 32 -4.01 -23.50 0.28
CA TYR A 32 -3.88 -22.36 1.16
C TYR A 32 -3.75 -21.14 0.25
N VAL A 33 -4.82 -20.34 0.19
CA VAL A 33 -4.78 -19.02 -0.44
C VAL A 33 -3.74 -18.24 0.34
N LEU A 34 -2.58 -18.02 -0.28
CA LEU A 34 -1.54 -17.19 0.31
C LEU A 34 -2.08 -15.75 0.34
N THR A 35 -2.18 -15.21 1.54
CA THR A 35 -2.54 -13.82 1.83
C THR A 35 -1.27 -13.05 2.19
N LEU A 36 -1.21 -11.79 1.77
CA LEU A 36 -0.12 -10.88 2.15
C LEU A 36 -0.62 -9.87 3.19
N GLN A 37 0.18 -9.71 4.23
CA GLN A 37 0.04 -8.69 5.27
C GLN A 37 1.06 -7.58 5.04
N THR A 38 0.76 -6.39 5.59
CA THR A 38 1.62 -5.20 5.44
C THR A 38 2.18 -4.73 6.79
N PRO A 39 3.11 -5.46 7.42
CA PRO A 39 3.80 -4.93 8.57
C PRO A 39 4.69 -3.76 8.13
N ARG A 40 4.68 -2.70 8.94
CA ARG A 40 5.55 -1.54 8.81
C ARG A 40 6.65 -1.63 9.87
N ALA A 41 7.90 -1.46 9.49
CA ALA A 41 9.02 -1.51 10.42
C ALA A 41 10.15 -0.57 10.01
N TRP A 42 11.04 -0.27 10.95
CA TRP A 42 12.31 0.38 10.69
C TRP A 42 13.37 -0.65 10.32
N VAL A 43 14.08 -0.37 9.23
CA VAL A 43 15.34 -1.05 8.87
C VAL A 43 16.48 -0.16 9.32
N THR A 44 17.22 -0.60 10.33
CA THR A 44 18.27 0.19 11.00
C THR A 44 19.68 -0.10 10.46
N GLU A 45 19.87 -1.23 9.81
CA GLU A 45 21.16 -1.60 9.20
C GLU A 45 21.25 -1.02 7.78
N PRO A 46 22.44 -0.55 7.36
CA PRO A 46 22.64 -0.04 6.01
C PRO A 46 22.49 -1.16 4.97
N TYR A 47 21.90 -0.83 3.83
CA TYR A 47 21.74 -1.75 2.70
C TYR A 47 21.84 -1.01 1.36
N ASP A 48 22.41 -1.67 0.36
CA ASP A 48 22.40 -1.18 -1.03
C ASP A 48 21.13 -1.63 -1.78
N ASP A 49 20.70 -2.87 -1.54
CA ASP A 49 19.47 -3.47 -2.07
C ASP A 49 18.67 -4.09 -0.92
N LEU A 50 17.50 -3.51 -0.64
CA LEU A 50 16.60 -3.92 0.43
C LEU A 50 16.23 -5.41 0.32
N MET A 51 15.90 -5.89 -0.88
CA MET A 51 15.48 -7.27 -1.07
C MET A 51 16.66 -8.24 -0.98
N ALA A 52 17.87 -7.81 -1.35
CA ALA A 52 19.08 -8.60 -1.10
C ALA A 52 19.38 -8.70 0.40
N TYR A 53 19.25 -7.59 1.13
CA TYR A 53 19.40 -7.56 2.58
C TYR A 53 18.39 -8.47 3.30
N ILE A 54 17.11 -8.41 2.93
CA ILE A 54 16.05 -9.31 3.42
C ILE A 54 16.40 -10.79 3.17
N ARG A 55 16.91 -11.11 1.97
CA ARG A 55 17.35 -12.48 1.65
C ARG A 55 18.52 -12.92 2.54
N SER A 56 19.45 -12.02 2.85
CA SER A 56 20.59 -12.31 3.72
C SER A 56 20.17 -12.66 5.16
N LYS A 57 19.06 -12.10 5.64
CA LYS A 57 18.41 -12.45 6.92
C LYS A 57 17.61 -13.76 6.86
N GLY A 58 17.62 -14.47 5.72
CA GLY A 58 16.86 -15.71 5.54
C GLY A 58 15.35 -15.51 5.38
N LEU A 59 14.90 -14.28 5.08
CA LEU A 59 13.49 -13.90 4.96
C LEU A 59 12.97 -13.87 3.52
N GLY A 60 13.76 -14.34 2.55
CA GLY A 60 13.42 -14.27 1.11
C GLY A 60 12.15 -15.00 0.68
N ASN A 61 11.69 -15.98 1.48
CA ASN A 61 10.43 -16.69 1.25
C ASN A 61 9.25 -16.09 2.05
N ALA A 62 9.56 -15.26 3.04
CA ALA A 62 8.58 -14.61 3.91
C ALA A 62 8.14 -13.25 3.35
N VAL A 63 9.10 -12.47 2.85
CA VAL A 63 8.89 -11.12 2.32
C VAL A 63 9.01 -11.14 0.80
N LEU A 64 7.92 -10.81 0.12
CA LEU A 64 7.87 -10.83 -1.35
C LEU A 64 8.22 -9.47 -1.97
N GLU A 65 8.07 -8.40 -1.22
CA GLU A 65 8.36 -7.02 -1.62
C GLU A 65 8.62 -6.14 -0.39
N GLY A 66 9.38 -5.07 -0.57
CA GLY A 66 9.58 -4.03 0.44
C GLY A 66 9.56 -2.64 -0.21
N VAL A 67 8.78 -1.72 0.36
CA VAL A 67 8.62 -0.35 -0.14
C VAL A 67 9.22 0.62 0.88
N PRO A 68 10.40 1.23 0.59
CA PRO A 68 11.03 2.18 1.50
C PRO A 68 10.31 3.54 1.46
N LEU A 69 9.56 3.87 2.51
CA LEU A 69 8.71 5.05 2.58
C LEU A 69 9.48 6.35 2.88
N GLY A 70 10.64 6.25 3.53
CA GLY A 70 11.49 7.39 3.84
C GLY A 70 12.50 7.08 4.94
N GLN A 71 13.56 7.87 4.99
CA GLN A 71 14.58 7.78 6.04
C GLN A 71 14.11 8.53 7.29
N ALA A 72 14.50 8.06 8.48
CA ALA A 72 14.29 8.74 9.75
C ALA A 72 14.98 10.12 9.75
N ARG A 73 14.50 11.05 10.59
CA ARG A 73 15.17 12.35 10.72
C ARG A 73 16.52 12.12 11.40
N SER A 74 17.59 12.68 10.87
CA SER A 74 18.84 12.80 11.62
C SER A 74 18.54 13.60 12.89
N THR A 75 18.87 13.03 14.05
CA THR A 75 18.62 13.62 15.38
C THR A 75 19.53 14.80 15.68
N GLU A 76 20.39 15.22 14.73
CA GLU A 76 21.38 16.27 14.94
C GLU A 76 20.81 17.65 15.31
N ASN A 77 19.51 17.92 15.14
CA ASN A 77 18.97 19.26 15.40
C ASN A 77 17.61 19.35 16.12
N VAL A 78 17.00 18.26 16.58
CA VAL A 78 15.74 18.37 17.35
C VAL A 78 15.69 17.33 18.46
N CYS A 79 15.65 17.78 19.71
CA CYS A 79 15.38 16.98 20.90
C CYS A 79 13.89 16.56 20.96
N VAL A 80 13.37 15.89 19.93
CA VAL A 80 12.07 15.23 20.05
C VAL A 80 12.31 13.78 20.45
N PRO A 81 11.76 13.31 21.59
CA PRO A 81 11.83 11.92 22.01
C PRO A 81 10.84 11.07 21.19
N ASP A 82 10.82 11.22 19.86
CA ASP A 82 9.83 10.57 19.00
C ASP A 82 10.16 9.08 18.71
N GLY A 83 11.19 8.52 19.34
CA GLY A 83 11.51 7.09 19.24
C GLY A 83 11.97 6.64 17.84
N HIS A 84 12.36 7.57 16.96
CA HIS A 84 12.92 7.24 15.65
C HIS A 84 14.35 6.72 15.81
N PRO A 85 14.66 5.49 15.36
CA PRO A 85 16.05 5.07 15.27
C PRO A 85 16.78 5.93 14.24
N SER A 86 17.93 6.49 14.63
CA SER A 86 18.74 7.36 13.75
C SER A 86 19.19 6.58 12.51
N ASP A 87 19.19 7.25 11.36
CA ASP A 87 19.57 6.70 10.05
C ASP A 87 18.76 5.51 9.54
N ALA A 88 17.67 5.14 10.23
CA ALA A 88 16.83 4.03 9.82
C ALA A 88 15.93 4.38 8.63
N VAL A 89 15.54 3.39 7.83
CA VAL A 89 14.57 3.55 6.75
C VAL A 89 13.24 2.91 7.17
N LEU A 90 12.16 3.66 7.02
CA LEU A 90 10.81 3.17 7.20
C LEU A 90 10.41 2.32 6.00
N VAL A 91 9.97 1.08 6.23
CA VAL A 91 9.61 0.16 5.16
C VAL A 91 8.24 -0.47 5.41
N ASP A 92 7.41 -0.48 4.38
CA ASP A 92 6.24 -1.37 4.31
C ASP A 92 6.65 -2.67 3.61
N PHE A 93 6.42 -3.81 4.26
CA PHE A 93 6.73 -5.12 3.69
C PHE A 93 5.49 -5.82 3.16
N ALA A 94 5.60 -6.55 2.06
CA ALA A 94 4.59 -7.48 1.60
C ALA A 94 4.93 -8.89 2.12
N VAL A 95 4.32 -9.28 3.24
CA VAL A 95 4.72 -10.47 4.00
C VAL A 95 3.65 -11.56 3.90
N VAL A 96 4.06 -12.80 3.65
CA VAL A 96 3.16 -13.94 3.74
C VAL A 96 2.59 -14.04 5.16
N GLU A 97 1.27 -14.08 5.31
CA GLU A 97 0.58 -13.92 6.60
C GLU A 97 1.15 -14.78 7.74
N ARG A 98 1.44 -16.06 7.49
CA ARG A 98 2.03 -16.98 8.49
C ARG A 98 3.45 -16.64 8.94
N GLU A 99 4.15 -15.76 8.23
CA GLU A 99 5.54 -15.37 8.50
C GLU A 99 5.65 -13.98 9.14
N VAL A 100 4.54 -13.28 9.38
CA VAL A 100 4.53 -11.91 9.93
C VAL A 100 5.31 -11.82 11.24
N ASP A 101 5.05 -12.72 12.19
CA ASP A 101 5.74 -12.73 13.49
C ASP A 101 7.24 -12.99 13.37
N ARG A 102 7.66 -13.70 12.32
CA ARG A 102 9.07 -13.91 12.05
C ARG A 102 9.70 -12.62 11.53
N VAL A 103 9.11 -12.00 10.51
CA VAL A 103 9.60 -10.74 9.93
C VAL A 103 9.64 -9.63 10.98
N VAL A 104 8.59 -9.49 11.79
CA VAL A 104 8.49 -8.47 12.84
C VAL A 104 9.55 -8.63 13.93
N ARG A 105 10.06 -9.84 14.18
CA ARG A 105 11.15 -10.07 15.16
C ARG A 105 12.52 -9.64 14.65
N ASP A 106 12.73 -9.66 13.34
CA ASP A 106 14.01 -9.31 12.71
C ASP A 106 14.18 -7.80 12.46
N PHE A 107 13.09 -7.02 12.58
CA PHE A 107 13.08 -5.57 12.40
C PHE A 107 12.50 -4.86 13.62
N VAL A 108 12.59 -3.53 13.66
CA VAL A 108 11.96 -2.74 14.74
C VAL A 108 10.53 -2.38 14.30
N PRO A 109 9.49 -3.06 14.82
CA PRO A 109 8.13 -2.88 14.32
C PRO A 109 7.55 -1.53 14.68
N ILE A 110 6.64 -1.06 13.82
CA ILE A 110 5.73 0.03 14.12
C ILE A 110 4.36 -0.55 14.42
N THR A 111 3.89 -0.32 15.64
CA THR A 111 2.56 -0.75 16.08
C THR A 111 1.45 0.23 15.71
N LEU A 112 1.81 1.42 15.20
CA LEU A 112 0.84 2.41 14.77
C LEU A 112 0.10 1.96 13.50
N PRO A 113 -1.17 2.37 13.33
CA PRO A 113 -1.93 2.06 12.12
C PRO A 113 -1.23 2.53 10.84
N LEU A 114 -1.42 1.85 9.72
CA LEU A 114 -0.79 2.23 8.44
C LEU A 114 -1.17 3.63 7.93
N LYS A 115 -2.37 4.10 8.30
CA LYS A 115 -2.84 5.47 8.08
C LYS A 115 -2.06 6.53 8.86
N GLU A 116 -1.32 6.12 9.89
CA GLU A 116 -0.46 7.01 10.66
C GLU A 116 0.81 7.28 9.86
N VAL A 117 0.94 8.52 9.40
CA VAL A 117 1.99 8.94 8.46
C VAL A 117 3.02 9.86 9.11
N SER A 118 2.92 10.14 10.41
CA SER A 118 3.85 11.00 11.16
C SER A 118 5.32 10.63 10.96
N PHE A 119 5.62 9.33 10.80
CA PHE A 119 6.97 8.83 10.56
C PHE A 119 7.53 9.11 9.15
N VAL A 120 6.69 9.53 8.20
CA VAL A 120 7.15 9.91 6.85
C VAL A 120 7.65 11.33 6.87
N ASN A 121 8.92 11.48 6.52
CA ASN A 121 9.58 12.76 6.45
C ASN A 121 9.23 13.52 5.17
N LEU A 122 8.93 14.80 5.35
CA LEU A 122 8.79 15.76 4.27
C LEU A 122 10.08 16.57 4.14
N ALA A 123 10.44 16.93 2.91
CA ALA A 123 11.56 17.84 2.65
C ALA A 123 11.27 19.27 3.13
N PHE A 124 9.99 19.65 3.18
CA PHE A 124 9.53 20.97 3.63
C PHE A 124 8.33 20.79 4.56
N ASP A 125 8.43 21.36 5.76
CA ASP A 125 7.31 21.41 6.68
C ASP A 125 6.36 22.55 6.27
N SER A 126 5.07 22.25 6.19
CA SER A 126 4.02 23.24 5.96
C SER A 126 3.54 23.77 7.31
N GLU A 127 3.36 25.08 7.46
CA GLU A 127 2.81 25.67 8.70
C GLU A 127 1.40 25.15 9.03
N LEU A 128 0.67 24.67 8.02
CA LEU A 128 -0.65 24.04 8.17
C LEU A 128 -0.50 22.53 8.45
N PRO A 129 -0.86 22.02 9.65
CA PRO A 129 -0.69 20.60 10.00
C PRO A 129 -1.48 19.65 9.08
N LYS A 130 -2.70 20.03 8.69
CA LYS A 130 -3.53 19.20 7.79
C LYS A 130 -2.93 19.06 6.40
N ARG A 131 -2.26 20.12 5.91
CA ARG A 131 -1.52 20.06 4.64
C ARG A 131 -0.31 19.14 4.74
N GLN A 132 0.38 19.08 5.89
CA GLN A 132 1.47 18.13 6.09
C GLN A 132 1.00 16.67 5.98
N ILE A 133 -0.15 16.33 6.59
CA ILE A 133 -0.74 14.98 6.50
C ILE A 133 -1.00 14.62 5.03
N LEU A 134 -1.63 15.52 4.28
CA LEU A 134 -1.89 15.31 2.85
C LEU A 134 -0.59 15.10 2.04
N LEU A 135 0.43 15.92 2.29
CA LEU A 135 1.73 15.80 1.63
C LEU A 135 2.41 14.47 1.94
N ARG A 136 2.32 13.97 3.18
CA ARG A 136 2.87 12.67 3.57
C ARG A 136 2.18 11.52 2.84
N HIS A 137 0.85 11.52 2.77
CA HIS A 137 0.13 10.51 1.98
C HIS A 137 0.47 10.56 0.50
N TYR A 138 0.63 11.76 -0.07
CA TYR A 138 1.04 11.91 -1.46
C TYR A 138 2.47 11.38 -1.69
N GLN A 139 3.38 11.62 -0.75
CA GLN A 139 4.74 11.07 -0.80
C GLN A 139 4.71 9.52 -0.77
N ILE A 140 3.94 8.92 0.15
CA ILE A 140 3.75 7.46 0.20
C ILE A 140 3.22 6.94 -1.14
N TYR A 141 2.19 7.58 -1.70
CA TYR A 141 1.63 7.19 -3.00
C TYR A 141 2.69 7.18 -4.11
N ARG A 142 3.50 8.24 -4.18
CA ARG A 142 4.59 8.36 -5.18
C ARG A 142 5.63 7.26 -5.00
N THR A 143 6.05 6.98 -3.76
CA THR A 143 7.01 5.91 -3.48
C THR A 143 6.47 4.54 -3.92
N TYR A 144 5.22 4.22 -3.57
CA TYR A 144 4.58 2.97 -4.01
C TYR A 144 4.49 2.87 -5.53
N LEU A 145 4.12 3.96 -6.19
CA LEU A 145 4.04 4.02 -7.66
C LEU A 145 5.42 3.81 -8.29
N GLN A 146 6.45 4.47 -7.78
CA GLN A 146 7.81 4.31 -8.27
C GLN A 146 8.29 2.86 -8.11
N GLN A 147 8.16 2.28 -6.91
CA GLN A 147 8.59 0.90 -6.66
C GLN A 147 7.85 -0.09 -7.57
N PHE A 148 6.53 0.10 -7.75
CA PHE A 148 5.74 -0.74 -8.65
C PHE A 148 6.24 -0.66 -10.11
N LEU A 149 6.52 0.55 -10.61
CA LEU A 149 7.03 0.76 -11.96
C LEU A 149 8.42 0.14 -12.14
N GLU A 150 9.32 0.31 -11.17
CA GLU A 150 10.65 -0.31 -11.19
C GLU A 150 10.56 -1.84 -11.19
N ARG A 151 9.66 -2.40 -10.37
CA ARG A 151 9.43 -3.85 -10.31
C ARG A 151 8.90 -4.38 -11.64
N LYS A 152 7.94 -3.68 -12.23
CA LYS A 152 7.36 -4.02 -13.54
C LYS A 152 8.41 -3.91 -14.66
N ALA A 153 9.33 -2.95 -14.58
CA ALA A 153 10.43 -2.82 -15.53
C ALA A 153 11.44 -3.98 -15.43
N LYS A 154 11.63 -4.56 -14.24
CA LYS A 154 12.49 -5.72 -14.00
C LYS A 154 11.88 -7.06 -14.46
N GLY A 155 10.59 -7.10 -14.82
CA GLY A 155 9.94 -8.28 -15.39
C GLY A 155 8.53 -8.51 -14.86
N GLN A 156 8.08 -9.77 -14.93
CA GLN A 156 6.74 -10.13 -14.49
C GLN A 156 6.63 -10.01 -12.96
N VAL A 157 5.66 -9.21 -12.51
CA VAL A 157 5.30 -9.10 -11.09
C VAL A 157 4.42 -10.27 -10.71
N PRO A 158 4.72 -11.04 -9.63
CA PRO A 158 3.85 -12.10 -9.18
C PRO A 158 2.44 -11.59 -8.90
N ALA A 159 1.41 -12.35 -9.29
CA ALA A 159 0.01 -11.94 -9.16
C ALA A 159 -0.37 -11.56 -7.72
N LEU A 160 0.19 -12.27 -6.73
CA LEU A 160 -0.03 -11.99 -5.32
C LEU A 160 0.54 -10.62 -4.91
N VAL A 161 1.73 -10.25 -5.41
CA VAL A 161 2.34 -8.94 -5.16
C VAL A 161 1.58 -7.83 -5.89
N LEU A 162 1.09 -8.11 -7.11
CA LEU A 162 0.24 -7.18 -7.86
C LEU A 162 -1.05 -6.86 -7.09
N SER A 163 -1.75 -7.89 -6.60
CA SER A 163 -2.95 -7.71 -5.78
C SER A 163 -2.67 -6.94 -4.49
N TRP A 164 -1.48 -7.12 -3.90
CA TRP A 164 -1.05 -6.34 -2.74
C TRP A 164 -0.88 -4.85 -3.10
N TYR A 165 -0.17 -4.52 -4.19
CA TYR A 165 -0.06 -3.14 -4.68
C TYR A 165 -1.43 -2.50 -4.93
N ASP A 166 -2.37 -3.23 -5.56
CA ASP A 166 -3.72 -2.73 -5.81
C ASP A 166 -4.45 -2.36 -4.51
N THR A 167 -4.40 -3.24 -3.51
CA THR A 167 -4.94 -2.97 -2.18
C THR A 167 -4.28 -1.72 -1.55
N ARG A 168 -2.95 -1.62 -1.62
CA ARG A 168 -2.21 -0.46 -1.10
C ARG A 168 -2.61 0.84 -1.80
N PHE A 169 -2.74 0.85 -3.12
CA PHE A 169 -3.19 2.03 -3.87
C PHE A 169 -4.63 2.41 -3.56
N ILE A 170 -5.50 1.44 -3.28
CA ILE A 170 -6.87 1.70 -2.84
C ILE A 170 -6.85 2.40 -1.48
N GLU A 171 -6.19 1.81 -0.47
CA GLU A 171 -6.10 2.36 0.88
C GLU A 171 -5.50 3.77 0.90
N ILE A 172 -4.37 3.97 0.22
CA ILE A 172 -3.72 5.28 0.15
C ILE A 172 -4.64 6.33 -0.49
N ARG A 173 -5.40 5.97 -1.54
CA ARG A 173 -6.38 6.89 -2.15
C ARG A 173 -7.51 7.26 -1.20
N TYR A 174 -8.01 6.31 -0.42
CA TYR A 174 -9.01 6.59 0.63
C TYR A 174 -8.45 7.55 1.68
N ASP A 175 -7.22 7.34 2.12
CA ASP A 175 -6.56 8.21 3.10
C ASP A 175 -6.32 9.62 2.56
N ILE A 176 -5.84 9.76 1.32
CA ILE A 176 -5.67 11.06 0.65
C ILE A 176 -7.00 11.81 0.59
N ARG A 177 -8.08 11.13 0.21
CA ARG A 177 -9.41 11.75 0.14
C ARG A 177 -9.88 12.22 1.52
N GLY A 178 -9.73 11.39 2.55
CA GLY A 178 -10.08 11.76 3.92
C GLY A 178 -9.26 12.94 4.45
N ALA A 179 -7.95 12.98 4.14
CA ALA A 179 -7.08 14.10 4.49
C ALA A 179 -7.48 15.39 3.76
N PHE A 180 -7.90 15.31 2.50
CA PHE A 180 -8.39 16.44 1.73
C PHE A 180 -9.71 17.00 2.28
N GLU A 181 -10.68 16.13 2.57
CA GLU A 181 -11.97 16.51 3.18
C GLU A 181 -11.77 17.19 4.54
N SER A 182 -10.92 16.60 5.39
CA SER A 182 -10.55 17.16 6.69
C SER A 182 -9.86 18.53 6.57
N SER A 183 -9.03 18.71 5.54
CA SER A 183 -8.36 19.98 5.25
C SER A 183 -9.35 21.05 4.80
N ARG A 184 -10.32 20.65 3.95
CA ARG A 184 -11.36 21.55 3.44
C ARG A 184 -12.26 22.06 4.55
N GLU A 185 -12.73 21.17 5.43
CA GLU A 185 -13.57 21.55 6.58
C GLU A 185 -12.89 22.54 7.52
N TYR A 186 -11.57 22.37 7.74
CA TYR A 186 -10.78 23.28 8.55
C TYR A 186 -10.75 24.70 7.98
N LEU A 187 -10.41 24.83 6.70
CA LEU A 187 -10.34 26.13 6.02
C LEU A 187 -11.71 26.83 6.02
N TYR A 188 -12.80 26.08 5.85
CA TYR A 188 -14.15 26.64 5.99
C TYR A 188 -14.45 27.12 7.42
N SER A 189 -14.01 26.38 8.44
CA SER A 189 -14.22 26.78 9.85
C SER A 189 -13.39 28.00 10.24
N GLU A 190 -12.14 28.11 9.81
CA GLU A 190 -11.30 29.30 10.05
C GLU A 190 -11.84 30.54 9.34
N CYS A 191 -12.29 30.40 8.10
CA CYS A 191 -12.87 31.50 7.34
C CYS A 191 -14.16 32.01 8.01
N LYS A 192 -14.98 31.09 8.55
CA LYS A 192 -16.18 31.45 9.32
C LYS A 192 -15.84 32.15 10.63
N ALA A 193 -14.86 31.64 11.38
CA ALA A 193 -14.40 32.22 12.64
C ALA A 193 -13.80 33.62 12.46
N SER A 194 -13.03 33.82 11.39
CA SER A 194 -12.42 35.11 11.04
C SER A 194 -13.49 36.16 10.71
N ARG A 195 -14.53 35.78 9.94
CA ARG A 195 -15.67 36.68 9.66
C ARG A 195 -16.44 37.07 10.93
N THR A 196 -16.70 36.13 11.83
CA THR A 196 -17.37 36.44 13.10
C THR A 196 -16.53 37.33 14.01
N SER A 197 -15.20 37.23 13.94
CA SER A 197 -14.31 38.08 14.74
C SER A 197 -14.19 39.50 14.17
N GLU A 198 -14.16 39.66 12.85
CA GLU A 198 -14.20 40.98 12.20
C GLU A 198 -15.54 41.67 12.47
N GLU A 199 -16.67 40.96 12.36
CA GLU A 199 -17.99 41.51 12.69
C GLU A 199 -18.05 42.03 14.15
N LEU A 200 -17.47 41.31 15.12
CA LEU A 200 -17.44 41.74 16.52
C LEU A 200 -16.56 42.98 16.77
N GLN A 201 -15.51 43.21 15.96
CA GLN A 201 -14.71 44.43 16.04
C GLN A 201 -15.45 45.66 15.48
N PHE A 202 -16.34 45.49 14.50
CA PHE A 202 -17.15 46.59 13.96
C PHE A 202 -18.26 47.08 14.90
N TYR A 203 -18.68 46.27 15.89
CA TYR A 203 -19.67 46.69 16.90
C TYR A 203 -19.06 47.35 18.14
N SER A 204 -17.73 47.56 18.17
CA SER A 204 -17.02 48.20 19.27
C SER A 204 -16.71 49.68 18.97
N VAL A 205 -17.70 50.45 18.52
CA VAL A 205 -17.57 51.91 18.42
C VAL A 205 -17.96 52.51 19.78
N PRO A 206 -17.04 53.14 20.52
CA PRO A 206 -17.41 53.82 21.76
C PRO A 206 -18.34 55.00 21.43
N CYS A 207 -19.51 55.05 22.07
CA CYS A 207 -20.39 56.21 22.04
C CYS A 207 -19.59 57.45 22.48
N PRO A 208 -19.54 58.53 21.69
CA PRO A 208 -18.98 59.78 22.15
C PRO A 208 -19.90 60.33 23.25
N CYS A 209 -19.33 60.54 24.44
CA CYS A 209 -19.96 61.25 25.55
C CYS A 209 -20.06 62.75 25.25
#